data_AF-A0A2S9FTP5-F1
#
_entry.id   AF-A0A2S9FTP5-F1
#
_cell.length_a   1.000
_cell.length_b   1.000
_cell.length_c   1.000
_cell.angle_alpha   90.00
_cell.angle_beta   90.00
_cell.angle_gamma   90.00
#
_symmetry.space_group_name_H-M   'P 1'
#
loop_
_entity.id
_entity.type
_entity.pdbx_description
1 polymer ?
#
loop_
_entity_poly.entity_id
_entity_poly.type
_entity_poly.pdbx_seq_one_letter_code
_entity_poly.pdbx_strand_id
1 'polypeptide(L)'
;ALMTDPVVAESKRFCWNCGRPVGRSTNDGKALSEGWCPHCGSAYSFLPQLAVGDIVADQYEIKGCIAHGGLGWVYLAFDKNVNDRPVV
;
A
#
# COMPACT_ATOMS: atom_id res chain seq x y z
N ALA A 1 -0.21 -0.99 15.63
CA ALA A 1 1.25 -0.80 15.46
C ALA A 1 1.46 -0.07 14.15
N LEU A 2 2.26 1.00 14.14
CA LEU A 2 2.62 1.75 12.94
C LEU A 2 3.82 1.08 12.27
N MET A 3 3.80 0.89 10.95
CA MET A 3 4.95 0.35 10.22
C MET A 3 6.01 1.43 10.02
N THR A 4 7.26 1.13 10.40
CA THR A 4 8.39 2.04 10.20
C THR A 4 8.92 2.02 8.78
N ASP A 5 8.79 0.90 8.08
CA ASP A 5 9.19 0.73 6.69
C ASP A 5 8.06 0.02 5.91
N PRO A 6 7.16 0.78 5.27
CA PRO A 6 5.99 0.21 4.60
C PRO A 6 6.38 -0.40 3.25
N VAL A 7 6.88 -1.64 3.30
CA VAL A 7 7.25 -2.43 2.12
C VAL A 7 6.49 -3.75 2.09
N VAL A 8 5.85 -4.05 0.97
CA VAL A 8 5.29 -5.38 0.71
C VAL A 8 6.43 -6.30 0.27
N ALA A 9 6.78 -7.27 1.11
CA ALA A 9 7.76 -8.31 0.80
C ALA A 9 7.38 -9.05 -0.49
N GLU A 10 8.36 -9.36 -1.34
CA GLU A 10 8.12 -10.00 -2.64
C GLU A 10 7.22 -11.22 -2.52
N SER A 11 7.48 -12.13 -1.56
CA SER A 11 6.70 -13.34 -1.31
C SER A 11 5.19 -13.10 -1.22
N LYS A 12 4.77 -11.91 -0.76
CA LYS A 12 3.37 -11.51 -0.55
C LYS A 12 2.76 -10.69 -1.70
N ARG A 13 3.46 -10.51 -2.82
CA ARG A 13 3.00 -9.70 -3.96
C ARG A 13 2.15 -10.52 -4.95
N PHE A 14 0.86 -10.28 -4.96
CA PHE A 14 -0.09 -10.97 -5.84
C PHE A 14 -0.93 -9.95 -6.61
N CYS A 15 -1.31 -10.31 -7.85
CA CYS A 15 -2.23 -9.52 -8.64
C CYS A 15 -3.61 -9.52 -7.96
N TRP A 16 -4.15 -8.34 -7.67
CA TRP A 16 -5.47 -8.18 -7.06
C TRP A 16 -6.59 -8.75 -7.92
N ASN A 17 -6.42 -8.78 -9.24
CA ASN A 17 -7.43 -9.25 -10.18
C ASN A 17 -7.39 -10.76 -10.41
N CYS A 18 -6.23 -11.32 -10.77
CA CYS A 18 -6.12 -12.75 -11.13
C CYS A 18 -5.44 -13.65 -10.08
N GLY A 19 -5.00 -13.09 -8.94
CA GLY A 19 -4.37 -13.83 -7.84
C GLY A 19 -2.96 -14.37 -8.12
N ARG A 20 -2.41 -14.20 -9.33
CA ARG A 20 -1.09 -14.72 -9.68
C ARG A 20 0.04 -13.88 -9.07
N PRO A 21 1.22 -14.48 -8.80
CA PRO A 21 2.39 -13.73 -8.35
C PRO A 21 2.79 -12.64 -9.34
N VAL A 22 3.07 -11.44 -8.85
CA VAL A 22 3.58 -10.30 -9.64
C VAL A 22 4.71 -9.59 -8.90
N GLY A 23 5.47 -8.73 -9.58
CA GLY A 23 6.57 -7.98 -8.97
C GLY A 23 7.61 -8.88 -8.30
N ARG A 24 8.09 -9.89 -9.05
CA ARG A 24 9.05 -10.91 -8.58
C ARG A 24 10.40 -10.68 -9.24
N SER A 25 11.47 -10.87 -8.48
CA SER A 25 12.83 -10.84 -9.01
C SER A 25 13.05 -12.04 -9.95
N THR A 26 13.73 -11.80 -11.06
CA THR A 26 14.17 -12.83 -12.02
C THR A 26 15.68 -12.74 -12.19
N ASN A 27 16.27 -13.66 -12.96
CA ASN A 27 17.69 -13.57 -13.32
C ASN A 27 18.01 -12.29 -14.11
N ASP A 28 17.01 -11.75 -14.80
CA ASP A 28 17.15 -10.61 -15.71
C ASP A 28 16.87 -9.26 -15.05
N GLY A 29 16.40 -9.24 -13.79
CA GLY A 29 16.08 -7.99 -13.10
C GLY A 29 15.45 -8.12 -11.73
N LYS A 30 15.47 -7.02 -10.98
CA LYS A 30 14.86 -6.93 -9.65
C LYS A 30 13.33 -6.85 -9.75
N ALA A 31 12.66 -7.34 -8.71
CA ALA A 31 11.24 -7.16 -8.51
C ALA A 31 10.83 -5.69 -8.54
N LEU A 32 9.87 -5.38 -9.41
CA LEU A 32 9.23 -4.07 -9.42
C LEU A 32 8.15 -4.00 -8.31
N SER A 33 8.06 -2.84 -7.65
CA SER A 33 6.99 -2.55 -6.69
C SER A 33 5.72 -2.04 -7.38
N GLU A 34 5.81 -1.64 -8.64
CA GLU A 34 4.68 -1.19 -9.47
C GLU A 34 4.83 -1.69 -10.90
N GLY A 35 3.72 -1.85 -11.61
CA GLY A 35 3.71 -2.24 -13.01
C GLY A 35 2.40 -2.89 -13.44
N TRP A 36 2.47 -3.76 -14.44
CA TRP A 36 1.32 -4.49 -14.97
C TRP A 36 1.48 -5.99 -14.81
N CYS A 37 0.39 -6.68 -14.46
CA CYS A 37 0.38 -8.12 -14.35
C CYS A 37 0.63 -8.75 -15.74
N PRO A 38 1.65 -9.60 -15.90
CA PRO A 38 1.97 -10.21 -17.19
C PRO A 38 0.90 -11.22 -17.66
N HIS A 39 -0.02 -11.61 -16.78
CA HIS A 39 -1.04 -12.62 -17.09
C HIS A 39 -2.38 -12.03 -17.51
N CYS A 40 -2.80 -10.90 -16.92
CA CYS A 40 -4.12 -10.31 -17.19
C CYS A 40 -4.08 -8.81 -17.52
N GLY A 41 -2.90 -8.18 -17.51
CA GLY A 41 -2.74 -6.76 -17.85
C GLY A 41 -3.19 -5.78 -16.76
N SER A 42 -3.72 -6.24 -15.61
CA SER A 42 -4.11 -5.34 -14.53
C SER A 42 -2.90 -4.64 -13.91
N ALA A 43 -2.99 -3.32 -13.75
CA ALA A 43 -1.98 -2.55 -13.03
C ALA A 43 -1.91 -2.97 -11.54
N TYR A 44 -0.71 -2.97 -10.98
CA TYR A 44 -0.48 -3.18 -9.55
C TYR A 44 0.47 -2.10 -9.02
N SER A 45 0.27 -1.72 -7.76
CA SER A 45 1.21 -0.92 -6.98
C SER A 45 1.27 -1.46 -5.56
N PHE A 46 2.48 -1.66 -5.06
CA PHE A 46 2.77 -2.03 -3.67
C PHE A 46 3.36 -0.85 -2.88
N LEU A 47 3.35 0.36 -3.46
CA LEU A 47 3.82 1.57 -2.80
C LEU A 47 2.67 2.25 -2.02
N PRO A 48 2.95 2.82 -0.84
CA PRO A 48 2.00 3.70 -0.17
C PRO A 48 1.62 4.86 -1.09
N GLN A 49 0.32 5.12 -1.16
CA GLN A 49 -0.29 6.22 -1.94
C GLN A 49 -0.46 7.48 -1.10
N LEU A 50 -0.38 7.36 0.23
CA LEU A 50 -0.43 8.48 1.17
C LEU A 50 0.83 8.48 2.04
N ALA A 51 1.37 9.66 2.26
CA ALA A 51 2.53 9.92 3.10
C ALA A 51 2.11 10.37 4.50
N VAL A 52 3.02 10.24 5.46
CA VAL A 52 2.83 10.80 6.80
C VAL A 52 2.69 12.33 6.70
N GLY A 53 1.65 12.87 7.31
CA GLY A 53 1.33 14.30 7.29
C GLY A 53 0.35 14.73 6.20
N ASP A 54 0.04 13.86 5.23
CA ASP A 54 -1.00 14.14 4.24
C ASP A 54 -2.35 14.38 4.95
N ILE A 55 -3.12 15.35 4.46
CA ILE A 55 -4.47 15.63 4.94
C ILE A 55 -5.46 15.20 3.87
N VAL A 56 -6.29 14.21 4.20
CA VAL A 56 -7.36 13.72 3.32
C VAL A 56 -8.68 14.39 3.69
N ALA A 57 -9.37 14.92 2.69
CA ALA A 57 -10.67 15.58 2.82
C ALA A 57 -10.72 16.68 3.89
N ASP A 58 -9.60 17.41 4.06
CA ASP A 58 -9.41 18.46 5.06
C ASP A 58 -9.68 18.04 6.52
N GLN A 59 -9.69 16.73 6.81
CA GLN A 59 -10.11 16.18 8.09
C GLN A 59 -9.12 15.16 8.66
N TYR A 60 -8.59 14.26 7.84
CA TYR A 60 -7.83 13.10 8.32
C TYR A 60 -6.33 13.28 8.06
N GLU A 61 -5.56 13.43 9.13
CA GLU A 61 -4.11 13.51 9.04
C GLU A 61 -3.47 12.13 9.11
N ILE A 62 -2.79 11.74 8.03
CA ILE A 62 -2.17 10.43 7.91
C ILE A 62 -0.96 10.31 8.83
N LYS A 63 -0.93 9.26 9.66
CA LYS A 63 0.20 8.93 10.54
C LYS A 63 1.09 7.84 9.98
N GLY A 64 0.64 7.09 8.99
CA GLY A 64 1.41 6.08 8.27
C GLY A 64 0.64 4.78 8.04
N CYS A 65 1.32 3.77 7.51
CA CYS A 65 0.73 2.48 7.19
C CYS A 65 0.66 1.55 8.42
N ILE A 66 -0.40 0.76 8.53
CA ILE A 66 -0.57 -0.24 9.59
C ILE A 66 -0.79 -1.67 9.06
N ALA A 67 -1.21 -1.81 7.81
CA ALA A 67 -1.38 -3.10 7.13
C ALA A 67 -1.37 -2.93 5.60
N HIS A 68 -1.25 -4.04 4.89
CA HIS A 68 -1.46 -4.12 3.44
C HIS A 68 -2.34 -5.33 3.13
N GLY A 69 -3.36 -5.15 2.30
CA GLY A 69 -4.35 -6.17 1.92
C GLY A 69 -4.62 -6.20 0.41
N GLY A 70 -5.71 -6.87 0.02
CA GLY A 70 -6.07 -7.04 -1.40
C GLY A 70 -6.43 -5.74 -2.13
N LEU A 71 -6.84 -4.70 -1.39
CA LEU A 71 -7.16 -3.36 -1.91
C LEU A 71 -6.02 -2.34 -1.69
N GLY A 72 -4.83 -2.80 -1.27
CA GLY A 72 -3.67 -1.95 -1.03
C GLY A 72 -3.40 -1.67 0.45
N TRP A 73 -2.80 -0.51 0.72
CA TRP A 73 -2.38 -0.09 2.06
C TRP A 73 -3.55 0.38 2.93
N VAL A 74 -3.46 0.04 4.21
CA VAL A 74 -4.34 0.51 5.27
C VAL A 74 -3.56 1.51 6.11
N TYR A 75 -4.11 2.70 6.31
CA TYR A 75 -3.45 3.82 6.96
C TYR A 75 -4.06 4.09 8.33
N LEU A 76 -3.24 4.50 9.28
CA LEU A 76 -3.74 5.17 10.48
C LEU A 76 -3.84 6.67 10.16
N ALA A 77 -4.96 7.28 10.51
CA ALA A 77 -5.15 8.72 10.45
C ALA A 77 -5.75 9.27 11.74
N PHE A 78 -5.50 10.55 12.04
CA PHE A 78 -6.17 11.25 13.14
C PHE A 78 -7.24 12.17 12.56
N ASP A 79 -8.46 12.06 13.09
CA ASP A 79 -9.60 12.88 12.71
C ASP A 79 -9.61 14.22 13.48
N LYS A 80 -9.29 15.31 12.77
CA LYS A 80 -9.22 16.66 13.35
C LYS A 80 -10.58 17.18 13.83
N ASN A 81 -11.68 16.66 13.30
CA ASN A 81 -13.03 17.11 13.68
C ASN A 81 -13.51 16.44 14.97
N VAL A 82 -12.84 15.39 15.43
CA VAL A 82 -13.24 14.60 16.60
C VAL A 82 -12.07 14.45 17.58
N ASN A 83 -11.47 15.57 17.99
CA ASN A 83 -10.39 15.63 18.99
C ASN A 83 -9.20 14.69 18.68
N ASP A 84 -8.73 14.68 17.43
CA ASP A 84 -7.62 13.84 16.96
C ASP A 84 -7.82 12.34 17.23
N ARG A 85 -9.08 11.87 17.17
CA ARG A 85 -9.41 10.47 17.36
C ARG A 85 -8.75 9.61 16.26
N PRO A 86 -8.08 8.50 16.62
CA PRO A 86 -7.49 7.60 15.63
C PRO A 86 -8.57 6.85 14.82
N VAL A 87 -8.41 6.85 13.51
CA VAL A 87 -9.25 6.17 12.50
C VAL A 87 -8.39 5.37 11.51
N VAL A 88 -9.00 4.41 10.81
CA VAL A 88 -8.34 3.46 9.88
C VAL A 88 -9.06 3.45 8.54
#